data_AF-A0A2P5L698-F1
#
_entry.id   AF-A0A2P5L698-F1
#
_cell.length_a   1.000
_cell.length_b   1.000
_cell.length_c   1.000
_cell.angle_alpha   90.00
_cell.angle_beta   90.00
_cell.angle_gamma   90.00
#
_symmetry.space_group_name_H-M   'P 1'
#
loop_
_entity.id
_entity.type
_entity.pdbx_description
1 polymer ?
#
loop_
_entity_poly.entity_id
_entity_poly.type
_entity_poly.pdbx_seq_one_letter_code
_entity_poly.pdbx_strand_id
1 'polypeptide(L)'
;MNVFTKNLLFVVLALSVLMFSLSGCSDSEDKKPAAAGTNKGHNPNPFDHSDDMKLSESQREKFEKQFAEQCVERELKDSTDIDRDRKRAEIPCECIAKFMTRDLTGEEAEKFLDEHQNAHSLSIKYQNAAYHCLQAVNHPKGPQFSKPGQ
;
A
#
# COMPACT_ATOMS: atom_id res chain seq x y z
N MET A 1 15.61 -15.12 46.27
CA MET A 1 14.46 -14.36 45.74
C MET A 1 13.20 -15.18 45.94
N ASN A 2 12.34 -14.78 46.89
CA ASN A 2 11.15 -15.55 47.27
C ASN A 2 10.09 -15.49 46.16
N VAL A 3 9.37 -16.59 45.96
CA VAL A 3 8.29 -16.78 44.97
C VAL A 3 7.23 -15.67 45.08
N PHE A 4 6.97 -15.20 46.30
CA PHE A 4 6.08 -14.06 46.58
C PHE A 4 6.53 -12.76 45.90
N THR A 5 7.82 -12.46 45.93
CA THR A 5 8.41 -11.27 45.29
C THR A 5 8.34 -11.33 43.76
N LYS A 6 8.41 -12.53 43.18
CA LYS A 6 8.26 -12.73 41.73
C LYS A 6 6.81 -12.48 41.30
N ASN A 7 5.82 -13.04 41.99
CA ASN A 7 4.41 -12.82 41.65
C ASN A 7 3.97 -11.36 41.88
N LEU A 8 4.50 -10.67 42.90
CA LEU A 8 4.24 -9.25 43.12
C LEU A 8 4.80 -8.38 41.98
N LEU A 9 6.01 -8.69 41.49
CA LEU A 9 6.61 -8.00 40.35
C LEU A 9 5.82 -8.22 39.05
N PHE A 10 5.33 -9.44 38.80
CA PHE A 10 4.52 -9.73 37.61
C PHE A 10 3.16 -9.02 37.61
N VAL A 11 2.52 -8.87 38.79
CA VAL A 11 1.23 -8.16 38.90
C VAL A 11 1.38 -6.66 38.69
N VAL A 12 2.45 -6.05 39.21
CA VAL A 12 2.71 -4.60 39.02
C VAL A 12 3.01 -4.27 37.56
N LEU A 13 3.71 -5.16 36.84
CA LEU A 13 4.09 -4.95 35.44
C LEU A 13 2.91 -5.13 34.46
N ALA A 14 1.94 -5.99 34.80
CA ALA A 14 0.74 -6.18 33.99
C ALA A 14 -0.24 -4.98 34.08
N LEU A 15 -0.28 -4.27 35.21
CA LEU A 15 -1.16 -3.11 35.42
C LEU A 15 -0.66 -1.84 34.70
N SER A 16 0.64 -1.70 34.42
CA SER A 16 1.18 -0.51 33.74
C SER A 16 0.91 -0.45 32.23
N VAL A 17 0.52 -1.56 31.60
CA VAL A 17 0.31 -1.63 30.13
C VAL A 17 -1.08 -1.13 29.71
N LEU A 18 -2.04 -1.03 30.65
CA LEU A 18 -3.43 -0.62 30.36
C LEU A 18 -3.65 0.91 30.32
N MET A 19 -2.64 1.73 30.62
CA MET A 19 -2.78 3.20 30.70
C MET A 19 -2.21 3.97 29.50
N PHE A 20 -1.75 3.31 28.43
CA PHE A 20 -1.23 3.98 27.22
C PHE A 20 -2.15 3.92 25.99
N SER A 21 -3.39 3.43 26.12
CA SER A 21 -4.30 3.26 24.97
C SER A 21 -5.21 4.45 24.67
N LEU A 22 -4.95 5.64 25.22
CA LEU A 22 -5.75 6.85 24.94
C LEU A 22 -4.88 8.07 24.60
N SER A 23 -3.97 7.94 23.63
CA SER A 23 -3.58 9.11 22.84
C SER A 23 -4.73 9.42 21.88
N GLY A 24 -5.48 10.46 22.23
CA GLY A 24 -6.81 10.78 21.71
C GLY A 24 -6.91 11.02 20.20
N CYS A 25 -8.08 10.64 19.69
CA CYS A 25 -8.73 11.37 18.61
C CYS A 25 -9.16 12.72 19.21
N SER A 26 -8.46 13.80 18.84
CA SER A 26 -8.61 15.13 19.42
C SER A 26 -9.97 15.74 19.08
N ASP A 27 -10.78 15.89 20.13
CA ASP A 27 -11.48 17.11 20.55
C ASP A 27 -12.27 17.91 19.50
N SER A 28 -13.60 17.89 19.66
CA SER A 28 -14.54 18.81 19.04
C SER A 28 -14.75 20.02 19.95
N GLU A 29 -14.17 21.18 19.65
CA GLU A 29 -14.71 22.49 20.04
C GLU A 29 -14.45 23.57 19.00
N ASP A 30 -15.51 24.30 18.67
CA ASP A 30 -15.61 25.40 17.72
C ASP A 30 -14.60 26.52 17.96
N LYS A 31 -13.72 26.76 16.99
CA LYS A 31 -13.13 28.10 16.74
C LYS A 31 -13.17 28.42 15.27
N LYS A 32 -14.08 29.32 14.92
CA LYS A 32 -14.07 30.08 13.66
C LYS A 32 -12.83 30.98 13.62
N PRO A 33 -12.01 30.96 12.55
CA PRO A 33 -11.28 32.14 12.14
C PRO A 33 -11.80 32.64 10.78
N ALA A 34 -11.52 33.92 10.57
CA ALA A 34 -12.08 34.79 9.57
C ALA A 34 -11.81 34.36 8.12
N ALA A 35 -12.71 34.81 7.24
CA ALA A 35 -12.57 34.72 5.80
C ALA A 35 -11.36 35.52 5.30
N ALA A 36 -10.58 34.92 4.40
CA ALA A 36 -10.15 35.49 3.12
C ALA A 36 -9.18 34.53 2.43
N GLY A 37 -9.64 33.88 1.36
CA GLY A 37 -8.83 33.08 0.46
C GLY A 37 -9.69 32.70 -0.74
N THR A 38 -9.44 33.36 -1.86
CA THR A 38 -10.22 33.36 -3.09
C THR A 38 -10.29 32.00 -3.78
N ASN A 39 -11.51 31.60 -4.17
CA ASN A 39 -11.90 30.75 -5.30
C ASN A 39 -10.83 29.88 -5.98
N LYS A 40 -10.92 28.56 -5.75
CA LYS A 40 -11.28 27.61 -6.83
C LYS A 40 -12.29 26.63 -6.24
N GLY A 41 -13.37 26.36 -6.96
CA GLY A 41 -14.41 25.43 -6.50
C GLY A 41 -13.79 24.06 -6.27
N HIS A 42 -13.62 23.68 -5.01
CA HIS A 42 -13.31 22.32 -4.66
C HIS A 42 -14.51 21.48 -5.09
N ASN A 43 -14.34 20.62 -6.11
CA ASN A 43 -15.37 19.64 -6.40
C ASN A 43 -15.52 18.77 -5.14
N PRO A 44 -16.72 18.73 -4.51
CA PRO A 44 -16.93 17.93 -3.30
C PRO A 44 -16.82 16.43 -3.56
N ASN A 45 -16.68 15.98 -4.81
CA ASN A 45 -16.47 14.59 -5.15
C ASN A 45 -15.00 14.20 -4.88
N PRO A 46 -14.73 13.35 -3.88
CA PRO A 46 -13.36 12.90 -3.57
C PRO A 46 -12.77 11.99 -4.66
N PHE A 47 -13.56 11.60 -5.66
CA PHE A 47 -13.12 10.84 -6.83
C PHE A 47 -12.95 11.71 -8.08
N ASP A 48 -13.16 13.02 -8.00
CA ASP A 48 -12.89 13.92 -9.11
C ASP A 48 -11.40 14.26 -9.17
N HIS A 49 -10.68 13.51 -9.99
CA HIS A 49 -9.25 13.67 -10.25
C HIS A 49 -8.94 14.64 -11.40
N SER A 50 -9.91 15.46 -11.83
CA SER A 50 -9.72 16.38 -12.98
C SER A 50 -8.72 17.50 -12.73
N ASP A 51 -8.53 17.90 -11.46
CA ASP A 51 -7.57 18.91 -11.02
C ASP A 51 -6.22 18.32 -10.58
N ASP A 52 -6.08 16.99 -10.57
CA ASP A 52 -4.86 16.34 -10.09
C ASP A 52 -3.68 16.59 -11.01
N MET A 53 -2.50 16.77 -10.41
CA MET A 53 -1.26 16.90 -11.15
C MET A 53 -1.02 15.63 -11.98
N LYS A 54 -0.89 15.79 -13.29
CA LYS A 54 -0.61 14.66 -14.19
C LYS A 54 0.82 14.14 -13.97
N LEU A 55 0.94 12.83 -13.95
CA LEU A 55 2.22 12.15 -13.90
C LEU A 55 3.03 12.42 -15.19
N SER A 56 4.21 13.02 -15.05
CA SER A 56 5.11 13.21 -16.20
C SER A 56 5.73 11.88 -16.66
N GLU A 57 6.22 11.83 -17.90
CA GLU A 57 6.80 10.60 -18.46
C GLU A 57 8.05 10.14 -17.70
N SER A 58 8.91 11.08 -17.31
CA SER A 58 10.11 10.77 -16.52
C SER A 58 9.77 10.27 -15.13
N GLN A 59 8.76 10.86 -14.46
CA GLN A 59 8.29 10.37 -13.17
C GLN A 59 7.67 8.99 -13.29
N ARG A 60 6.92 8.72 -14.36
CA ARG A 60 6.35 7.39 -14.66
C ARG A 60 7.45 6.35 -14.80
N GLU A 61 8.44 6.58 -15.64
CA GLU A 61 9.55 5.62 -15.84
C GLU A 61 10.33 5.39 -14.55
N LYS A 62 10.62 6.45 -13.79
CA LYS A 62 11.32 6.35 -12.51
C LYS A 62 10.50 5.56 -11.49
N PHE A 63 9.19 5.82 -11.41
CA PHE A 63 8.27 5.10 -10.54
C PHE A 63 8.22 3.62 -10.92
N GLU A 64 8.00 3.31 -12.20
CA GLU A 64 7.87 1.92 -12.67
C GLU A 64 9.11 1.11 -12.30
N LYS A 65 10.29 1.66 -12.55
CA LYS A 65 11.55 1.01 -12.24
C LYS A 65 11.72 0.79 -10.73
N GLN A 66 11.62 1.85 -9.93
CA GLN A 66 11.87 1.76 -8.49
C GLN A 66 10.82 0.89 -7.78
N PHE A 67 9.56 0.98 -8.21
CA PHE A 67 8.50 0.16 -7.65
C PHE A 67 8.74 -1.33 -7.98
N ALA A 68 9.08 -1.66 -9.23
CA ALA A 68 9.37 -3.02 -9.62
C ALA A 68 10.58 -3.59 -8.85
N GLU A 69 11.63 -2.80 -8.67
CA GLU A 69 12.81 -3.18 -7.87
C GLU A 69 12.42 -3.48 -6.41
N GLN A 70 11.70 -2.57 -5.74
CA GLN A 70 11.23 -2.79 -4.36
C GLN A 70 10.29 -3.99 -4.23
N CYS A 71 9.47 -4.25 -5.25
CA CYS A 71 8.60 -5.41 -5.30
C CYS A 71 9.42 -6.70 -5.34
N VAL A 72 10.42 -6.80 -6.24
CA VAL A 72 11.29 -7.96 -6.35
C VAL A 72 12.10 -8.16 -5.06
N GLU A 73 12.64 -7.10 -4.47
CA GLU A 73 13.36 -7.17 -3.20
C GLU A 73 12.49 -7.73 -2.07
N ARG A 74 11.21 -7.36 -2.03
CA ARG A 74 10.25 -7.86 -1.05
C ARG A 74 9.99 -9.35 -1.22
N GLU A 75 9.81 -9.81 -2.45
CA GLU A 75 9.61 -11.24 -2.76
C GLU A 75 10.85 -12.08 -2.42
N LEU A 76 12.04 -11.49 -2.56
CA LEU A 76 13.31 -12.16 -2.30
C LEU A 76 13.73 -12.16 -0.83
N LYS A 77 13.09 -11.35 0.02
CA LYS A 77 13.53 -11.09 1.40
C LYS A 77 13.82 -12.37 2.21
N ASP A 78 12.96 -13.37 2.06
CA ASP A 78 13.05 -14.65 2.79
C ASP A 78 13.33 -15.84 1.85
N SER A 79 13.81 -15.58 0.63
CA SER A 79 14.08 -16.63 -0.35
C SER A 79 15.36 -17.42 -0.04
N THR A 80 15.30 -18.73 -0.24
CA THR A 80 16.44 -19.65 -0.13
C THR A 80 17.13 -19.92 -1.48
N ASP A 81 16.54 -19.45 -2.58
CA ASP A 81 17.02 -19.65 -3.97
C ASP A 81 16.76 -18.37 -4.77
N ILE A 82 17.63 -17.39 -4.52
CA ILE A 82 17.48 -16.01 -4.99
C ILE A 82 17.37 -15.93 -6.51
N ASP A 83 18.18 -16.69 -7.25
CA ASP A 83 18.24 -16.58 -8.72
C ASP A 83 16.98 -17.10 -9.40
N ARG A 84 16.40 -18.19 -8.88
CA ARG A 84 15.13 -18.71 -9.36
C ARG A 84 13.98 -17.77 -9.00
N ASP A 85 13.91 -17.35 -7.75
CA ASP A 85 12.78 -16.57 -7.24
C ASP A 85 12.77 -15.15 -7.83
N ARG A 86 13.96 -14.59 -8.12
CA ARG A 86 14.10 -13.32 -8.82
C ARG A 86 13.43 -13.37 -10.19
N LYS A 87 13.79 -14.36 -11.01
CA LYS A 87 13.21 -14.53 -12.36
C LYS A 87 11.69 -14.71 -12.32
N ARG A 88 11.17 -15.33 -11.25
CA ARG A 88 9.73 -15.49 -11.05
C ARG A 88 9.05 -14.19 -10.62
N ALA A 89 9.72 -13.36 -9.84
CA ALA A 89 9.19 -12.11 -9.30
C ALA A 89 9.26 -10.93 -10.29
N GLU A 90 10.27 -10.89 -11.15
CA GLU A 90 10.51 -9.77 -12.09
C GLU A 90 9.28 -9.47 -12.97
N ILE A 91 8.78 -10.47 -13.70
CA ILE A 91 7.65 -10.31 -14.62
C ILE A 91 6.39 -9.77 -13.94
N PRO A 92 5.88 -10.37 -12.84
CA PRO A 92 4.70 -9.83 -12.17
C PRO A 92 4.97 -8.47 -11.52
N CYS A 93 6.14 -8.21 -10.95
CA CYS A 93 6.47 -6.92 -10.36
C CYS A 93 6.51 -5.79 -11.40
N GLU A 94 7.07 -6.05 -12.60
CA GLU A 94 7.01 -5.09 -13.72
C GLU A 94 5.57 -4.84 -14.19
N CYS A 95 4.75 -5.90 -14.29
CA CYS A 95 3.34 -5.76 -14.65
C CYS A 95 2.60 -4.87 -13.64
N ILE A 96 2.81 -5.12 -12.35
CA ILE A 96 2.17 -4.36 -11.27
C ILE A 96 2.60 -2.89 -11.36
N ALA A 97 3.89 -2.63 -11.52
CA ALA A 97 4.43 -1.27 -11.61
C ALA A 97 3.78 -0.47 -12.77
N LYS A 98 3.70 -1.08 -13.97
CA LYS A 98 3.03 -0.50 -15.14
C LYS A 98 1.53 -0.32 -14.96
N PHE A 99 0.88 -1.23 -14.24
CA PHE A 99 -0.55 -1.10 -13.97
C PHE A 99 -0.81 0.07 -13.03
N MET A 100 0.03 0.22 -12.00
CA MET A 100 -0.11 1.28 -11.00
C MET A 100 0.02 2.67 -11.62
N THR A 101 0.93 2.88 -12.58
CA THR A 101 1.12 4.19 -13.24
C THR A 101 -0.02 4.63 -14.14
N ARG A 102 -1.00 3.78 -14.45
CA ARG A 102 -2.16 4.15 -15.28
C ARG A 102 -3.06 5.19 -14.62
N ASP A 103 -3.25 5.03 -13.31
CA ASP A 103 -4.13 5.88 -12.50
C ASP A 103 -3.35 6.60 -11.40
N LEU A 104 -2.01 6.63 -11.47
CA LEU A 104 -1.15 7.30 -10.49
C LEU A 104 -1.09 8.80 -10.79
N THR A 105 -1.33 9.63 -9.79
CA THR A 105 -1.15 11.09 -9.92
C THR A 105 0.33 11.46 -9.75
N GLY A 106 0.72 12.63 -10.23
CA GLY A 106 2.07 13.16 -10.02
C GLY A 106 2.42 13.29 -8.54
N GLU A 107 1.46 13.73 -7.71
CA GLU A 107 1.65 13.86 -6.27
C GLU A 107 1.87 12.50 -5.58
N GLU A 108 1.12 11.47 -5.97
CA GLU A 108 1.33 10.12 -5.43
C GLU A 108 2.68 9.53 -5.85
N ALA A 109 3.12 9.81 -7.08
CA ALA A 109 4.44 9.39 -7.54
C ALA A 109 5.56 10.10 -6.79
N GLU A 110 5.44 11.41 -6.53
CA GLU A 110 6.42 12.17 -5.73
C GLU A 110 6.51 11.65 -4.29
N LYS A 111 5.38 11.37 -3.64
CA LYS A 111 5.37 10.75 -2.30
C LYS A 111 6.06 9.40 -2.26
N PHE A 112 5.93 8.60 -3.33
CA PHE A 112 6.65 7.33 -3.42
C PHE A 112 8.15 7.53 -3.70
N LEU A 113 8.48 8.35 -4.69
CA LEU A 113 9.84 8.53 -5.22
C LEU A 113 10.77 9.31 -4.29
N ASP A 114 10.24 10.35 -3.64
CA ASP A 114 11.03 11.32 -2.90
C ASP A 114 10.82 11.14 -1.39
N GLU A 115 9.57 10.96 -0.94
CA GLU A 115 9.26 10.77 0.49
C GLU A 115 9.38 9.31 0.95
N HIS A 116 9.55 8.36 0.02
CA HIS A 116 9.60 6.92 0.31
C HIS A 116 8.38 6.42 1.11
N GLN A 117 7.25 7.11 0.97
CA GLN A 117 6.01 6.79 1.67
C GLN A 117 5.15 5.87 0.82
N ASN A 118 4.83 4.71 1.38
CA ASN A 118 3.80 3.84 0.81
C ASN A 118 2.43 4.34 1.27
N ALA A 119 1.89 5.34 0.58
CA ALA A 119 0.57 5.88 0.90
C ALA A 119 -0.50 4.77 0.87
N HIS A 120 -1.57 4.92 1.66
CA HIS A 120 -2.63 3.91 1.67
C HIS A 120 -3.29 3.77 0.29
N SER A 121 -3.39 4.84 -0.50
CA SER A 121 -3.87 4.78 -1.89
C SER A 121 -3.01 3.86 -2.77
N LEU A 122 -1.68 3.94 -2.66
CA LEU A 122 -0.73 3.04 -3.34
C LEU A 122 -0.96 1.58 -2.97
N SER A 123 -1.29 1.28 -1.71
CA SER A 123 -1.57 -0.11 -1.29
C SER A 123 -2.85 -0.67 -1.92
N ILE A 124 -3.91 0.13 -2.08
CA ILE A 124 -5.15 -0.28 -2.74
C ILE A 124 -4.91 -0.51 -4.24
N LYS A 125 -4.21 0.43 -4.89
CA LYS A 125 -3.81 0.30 -6.30
C LYS A 125 -2.95 -0.94 -6.53
N TYR A 126 -2.01 -1.21 -5.62
CA TYR A 126 -1.19 -2.42 -5.64
C TYR A 126 -2.04 -3.70 -5.58
N GLN A 127 -3.02 -3.80 -4.67
CA GLN A 127 -3.87 -5.00 -4.58
C GLN A 127 -4.65 -5.26 -5.87
N ASN A 128 -5.19 -4.20 -6.47
CA ASN A 128 -5.87 -4.29 -7.77
C ASN A 128 -4.90 -4.73 -8.88
N ALA A 129 -3.74 -4.09 -8.97
CA ALA A 129 -2.68 -4.45 -9.91
C ALA A 129 -2.22 -5.91 -9.73
N ALA A 130 -2.01 -6.35 -8.50
CA ALA A 130 -1.60 -7.71 -8.17
C ALA A 130 -2.67 -8.73 -8.57
N TYR A 131 -3.96 -8.44 -8.35
CA TYR A 131 -5.05 -9.25 -8.86
C TYR A 131 -4.95 -9.44 -10.37
N HIS A 132 -4.78 -8.35 -11.13
CA HIS A 132 -4.67 -8.41 -12.59
C HIS A 132 -3.41 -9.15 -13.07
N CYS A 133 -2.26 -8.86 -12.46
CA CYS A 133 -0.97 -9.37 -12.91
C CYS A 133 -0.68 -10.81 -12.48
N LEU A 134 -1.18 -11.24 -11.31
CA LEU A 134 -0.90 -12.58 -10.78
C LEU A 134 -1.97 -13.60 -11.16
N GLN A 135 -3.23 -13.18 -11.38
CA GLN A 135 -4.29 -14.12 -11.77
C GLN A 135 -4.29 -14.47 -13.25
N ALA A 136 -3.84 -13.55 -14.13
CA ALA A 136 -3.69 -13.84 -15.55
C ALA A 136 -2.80 -15.07 -15.81
N VAL A 137 -1.84 -15.34 -14.92
CA VAL A 137 -0.92 -16.48 -14.98
C VAL A 137 -1.46 -17.75 -14.31
N ASN A 138 -2.48 -17.63 -13.44
CA ASN A 138 -2.95 -18.71 -12.57
C ASN A 138 -4.46 -18.96 -12.65
N HIS A 139 -5.15 -18.55 -13.73
CA HIS A 139 -6.55 -18.93 -13.90
C HIS A 139 -6.66 -20.46 -13.77
N PRO A 140 -7.32 -20.99 -12.72
CA PRO A 140 -7.58 -22.41 -12.68
C PRO A 140 -8.38 -22.71 -13.94
N LYS A 141 -7.87 -23.61 -14.79
CA LYS A 141 -8.65 -24.12 -15.91
C LYS A 141 -9.95 -24.60 -15.29
N GLY A 142 -11.05 -23.90 -15.61
CA GLY A 142 -12.36 -24.24 -15.08
C GLY A 142 -12.63 -25.73 -15.32
N PRO A 143 -13.43 -26.38 -14.46
CA PRO A 143 -13.70 -27.80 -14.63
C PRO A 143 -14.16 -28.05 -16.06
N GLN A 144 -13.45 -28.92 -16.78
CA GLN A 144 -13.83 -29.31 -18.13
C GLN A 144 -15.04 -30.23 -18.03
N PHE A 145 -16.24 -29.65 -18.02
CA PHE A 145 -17.50 -30.38 -17.97
C PHE A 145 -17.89 -31.04 -19.31
N SER A 146 -16.99 -31.03 -20.30
CA SER A 146 -17.15 -31.74 -21.57
C SER A 146 -17.05 -33.25 -21.33
N LYS A 147 -18.17 -33.90 -21.04
CA LYS A 147 -18.29 -35.37 -21.09
C LYS A 147 -17.93 -35.85 -22.52
N PRO A 148 -17.14 -36.93 -22.68
CA PRO A 148 -17.20 -37.70 -23.92
C PRO A 148 -18.56 -38.41 -23.93
N GLY A 149 -19.45 -37.96 -24.82
CA GLY A 149 -20.65 -38.71 -25.19
C GLY A 149 -20.21 -39.97 -25.92
N GLN A 150 -20.30 -41.08 -25.19
CA GLN A 150 -20.27 -42.45 -25.69
C GLN A 150 -21.58 -42.76 -26.41
#